data_AF-A0A3Q9G861-F1
#
_entry.id   AF-A0A3Q9G861-F1
#
_cell.length_a   1.000
_cell.length_b   1.000
_cell.length_c   1.000
_cell.angle_alpha   90.00
_cell.angle_beta   90.00
_cell.angle_gamma   90.00
#
_symmetry.space_group_name_H-M   'P 1'
#
loop_
_entity.id
_entity.type
_entity.pdbx_description
1 polymer ?
#
loop_
_entity_poly.entity_id
_entity_poly.type
_entity_poly.pdbx_seq_one_letter_code
_entity_poly.pdbx_strand_id
1 'polypeptide(L)'
;MKRRWWVLGTVAVIGIGGALTDGEEIDDLDAVAEKTTAVVDVTEEAIEETTEPEVEETTPEPEPEPTPAPTPTTTEPPEETVVAAENVPDGELAIDVLETLEVKGRAPKTGYDRDQFGQRWADINRNGCDTRNDILDRDLTGKTYKPGTRDCVVLTGTLISPFTAETISFVRGESTSSEVQIDHDVALSDAWQKGAQQLSLDDRERFANDPLNLLAVDGSSNAQKGDGDAATWLPKNKSFRCEYVARQVSVKAKYNLWVTSAEKTAISNILGNCPGQLVPEPSGITPTLDPADMQQTATTEPSAPAPKPSTAPPPADAPAEGVYYANCSEARAAGAAPLYKGEPGYREGMDGDLDGIACE
;
A
#
# COMPACT_ATOMS: atom_id res chain seq x y z
N MET A 1 -64.05 -11.80 19.79
CA MET A 1 -64.08 -10.34 19.94
C MET A 1 -63.15 -9.73 18.90
N LYS A 2 -63.58 -8.71 18.14
CA LYS A 2 -62.72 -7.90 17.24
C LYS A 2 -63.28 -6.47 17.22
N ARG A 3 -62.45 -5.45 17.43
CA ARG A 3 -62.85 -4.03 17.28
C ARG A 3 -62.19 -3.46 16.02
N ARG A 4 -63.01 -2.94 15.10
CA ARG A 4 -62.59 -2.08 13.99
C ARG A 4 -62.84 -0.64 14.42
N TRP A 5 -61.89 0.27 14.21
CA TRP A 5 -62.10 1.71 14.24
C TRP A 5 -61.71 2.29 12.87
N TRP A 6 -62.39 3.35 12.45
CA TRP A 6 -62.25 4.02 11.15
C TRP A 6 -62.69 5.49 11.30
N VAL A 7 -61.75 6.43 11.22
CA VAL A 7 -61.95 7.88 11.01
C VAL A 7 -60.64 8.35 10.31
N LEU A 8 -60.58 8.77 9.04
CA LEU A 8 -61.21 9.87 8.29
C LEU A 8 -60.61 11.27 8.54
N GLY A 9 -60.31 11.96 7.43
CA GLY A 9 -59.97 13.38 7.36
C GLY A 9 -58.55 13.68 6.87
N THR A 10 -58.29 14.71 6.05
CA THR A 10 -59.19 15.58 5.26
C THR A 10 -58.39 16.16 4.09
N VAL A 11 -58.97 16.22 2.88
CA VAL A 11 -58.37 16.96 1.75
C VAL A 11 -58.92 18.38 1.75
N ALA A 12 -58.03 19.37 1.63
CA ALA A 12 -58.40 20.77 1.42
C ALA A 12 -57.67 21.30 0.18
N VAL A 13 -58.43 21.75 -0.82
CA VAL A 13 -57.91 22.46 -2.00
C VAL A 13 -58.57 23.84 -2.00
N ILE A 14 -57.75 24.88 -2.01
CA ILE A 14 -58.15 26.26 -2.29
C ILE A 14 -57.13 26.83 -3.27
N GLY A 15 -57.62 27.48 -4.31
CA GLY A 15 -56.83 28.33 -5.20
C GLY A 15 -57.74 29.30 -5.93
N ILE A 16 -57.19 30.40 -6.45
CA ILE A 16 -57.63 31.23 -7.60
C ILE A 16 -56.77 32.52 -7.63
N GLY A 17 -56.28 32.90 -8.81
CA GLY A 17 -55.74 34.23 -9.13
C GLY A 17 -54.25 34.47 -8.82
N GLY A 18 -53.40 34.95 -9.75
CA GLY A 18 -53.53 35.05 -11.22
C GLY A 18 -53.20 36.41 -11.85
N ALA A 19 -51.93 36.60 -12.23
CA ALA A 19 -51.35 37.53 -13.23
C ALA A 19 -49.81 37.29 -13.19
N LEU A 20 -49.03 37.12 -14.27
CA LEU A 20 -48.82 37.93 -15.49
C LEU A 20 -48.19 39.30 -15.16
N THR A 21 -47.00 39.69 -15.66
CA THR A 21 -45.97 39.08 -16.56
C THR A 21 -44.56 39.38 -15.98
N ASP A 22 -43.36 39.04 -16.49
CA ASP A 22 -42.76 38.46 -17.73
C ASP A 22 -41.58 37.53 -17.30
N GLY A 23 -40.81 36.79 -18.12
CA GLY A 23 -40.82 36.53 -19.57
C GLY A 23 -39.43 36.63 -20.24
N GLU A 24 -38.69 35.51 -20.40
CA GLU A 24 -37.56 35.30 -21.35
C GLU A 24 -37.39 33.78 -21.60
N GLU A 25 -36.98 33.38 -22.80
CA GLU A 25 -37.13 32.02 -23.36
C GLU A 25 -35.82 31.53 -24.01
N ILE A 26 -35.37 30.29 -23.72
CA ILE A 26 -34.27 29.61 -24.42
C ILE A 26 -34.59 28.12 -24.60
N ASP A 27 -35.13 27.80 -25.79
CA ASP A 27 -35.15 26.49 -26.45
C ASP A 27 -33.72 25.90 -26.62
N ASP A 28 -33.46 24.61 -26.84
CA ASP A 28 -34.22 23.34 -26.81
C ASP A 28 -33.17 22.20 -27.08
N LEU A 29 -33.63 21.01 -27.44
CA LEU A 29 -32.94 19.93 -28.18
C LEU A 29 -32.30 18.80 -27.36
N ASP A 30 -33.09 17.74 -27.29
CA ASP A 30 -32.76 16.36 -26.95
C ASP A 30 -31.89 15.65 -28.02
N ALA A 31 -31.05 14.69 -27.60
CA ALA A 31 -30.45 13.60 -28.40
C ALA A 31 -29.60 13.99 -29.65
N VAL A 32 -28.68 13.18 -30.20
CA VAL A 32 -28.57 11.71 -30.36
C VAL A 32 -27.10 11.29 -30.31
N ALA A 33 -26.81 10.06 -29.87
CA ALA A 33 -25.49 9.46 -29.98
C ALA A 33 -25.28 8.80 -31.35
N GLU A 34 -24.15 9.08 -32.02
CA GLU A 34 -23.70 8.27 -33.17
C GLU A 34 -22.21 7.93 -33.11
N LYS A 35 -21.84 6.84 -33.77
CA LYS A 35 -20.63 6.04 -33.50
C LYS A 35 -19.74 5.98 -34.75
N THR A 36 -18.70 6.81 -34.78
CA THR A 36 -17.78 6.87 -35.94
C THR A 36 -16.49 6.11 -35.66
N THR A 37 -16.36 4.91 -36.23
CA THR A 37 -15.09 4.17 -36.28
C THR A 37 -14.15 4.79 -37.30
N ALA A 38 -13.04 5.39 -36.84
CA ALA A 38 -11.94 5.77 -37.72
C ALA A 38 -10.98 4.58 -37.89
N VAL A 39 -11.03 3.93 -39.05
CA VAL A 39 -9.99 2.99 -39.49
C VAL A 39 -8.89 3.81 -40.15
N VAL A 40 -7.63 3.57 -39.76
CA VAL A 40 -6.47 4.21 -40.40
C VAL A 40 -5.67 3.12 -41.10
N ASP A 41 -5.78 3.08 -42.44
CA ASP A 41 -4.84 2.36 -43.28
C ASP A 41 -3.44 2.96 -43.10
N VAL A 42 -2.43 2.10 -42.89
CA VAL A 42 -1.01 2.45 -43.00
C VAL A 42 -0.45 1.63 -44.15
N THR A 43 -0.07 2.30 -45.23
CA THR A 43 0.42 1.68 -46.46
C THR A 43 1.87 1.21 -46.35
N GLU A 44 2.19 0.18 -47.13
CA GLU A 44 3.46 -0.54 -47.15
C GLU A 44 4.46 0.06 -48.16
N GLU A 45 5.55 0.66 -47.67
CA GLU A 45 6.84 0.84 -48.36
C GLU A 45 7.96 0.86 -47.30
N ALA A 46 9.25 0.59 -47.57
CA ALA A 46 9.93 -0.39 -48.43
C ALA A 46 11.44 -0.03 -48.48
N ILE A 47 12.30 -0.90 -47.91
CA ILE A 47 13.76 -1.05 -48.16
C ILE A 47 14.69 0.18 -48.12
N GLU A 48 15.52 0.29 -47.08
CA GLU A 48 16.91 0.84 -47.03
C GLU A 48 17.44 0.60 -45.59
N GLU A 49 18.74 0.43 -45.28
CA GLU A 49 19.85 -0.23 -45.97
C GLU A 49 20.75 -0.84 -44.86
N THR A 50 21.32 -2.03 -45.05
CA THR A 50 22.12 -2.68 -43.98
C THR A 50 23.56 -2.17 -43.98
N THR A 51 24.01 -1.61 -42.85
CA THR A 51 25.45 -1.35 -42.59
C THR A 51 25.85 -1.94 -41.24
N GLU A 52 26.94 -2.69 -41.25
CA GLU A 52 27.46 -3.50 -40.15
C GLU A 52 28.84 -2.95 -39.75
N PRO A 53 29.10 -2.64 -38.47
CA PRO A 53 30.41 -2.16 -38.04
C PRO A 53 31.42 -3.32 -37.95
N GLU A 54 32.55 -3.13 -38.61
CA GLU A 54 33.63 -4.11 -38.79
C GLU A 54 34.29 -4.54 -37.47
N VAL A 55 34.59 -5.84 -37.34
CA VAL A 55 35.29 -6.41 -36.17
C VAL A 55 36.76 -6.63 -36.54
N GLU A 56 37.67 -5.79 -36.02
CA GLU A 56 39.12 -6.03 -36.17
C GLU A 56 39.61 -7.13 -35.23
N GLU A 57 39.78 -8.33 -35.79
CA GLU A 57 40.43 -9.48 -35.15
C GLU A 57 41.97 -9.31 -35.18
N THR A 58 42.62 -9.29 -34.01
CA THR A 58 44.10 -9.24 -33.90
C THR A 58 44.67 -10.54 -33.33
N THR A 59 45.50 -11.21 -34.13
CA THR A 59 46.12 -12.51 -33.84
C THR A 59 47.48 -12.35 -33.12
N PRO A 60 47.87 -13.23 -32.16
CA PRO A 60 49.05 -13.03 -31.30
C PRO A 60 50.38 -13.56 -31.86
N GLU A 61 51.50 -12.98 -31.38
CA GLU A 61 52.90 -13.30 -31.72
C GLU A 61 53.81 -12.93 -30.49
N PRO A 62 54.88 -13.67 -30.14
CA PRO A 62 54.81 -14.91 -29.36
C PRO A 62 55.58 -14.85 -28.01
N GLU A 63 55.54 -15.95 -27.25
CA GLU A 63 56.13 -16.10 -25.91
C GLU A 63 57.66 -16.33 -25.91
N PRO A 64 58.45 -15.59 -25.10
CA PRO A 64 59.84 -15.92 -24.78
C PRO A 64 59.99 -16.59 -23.38
N GLU A 65 60.77 -17.68 -23.32
CA GLU A 65 61.04 -18.43 -22.08
C GLU A 65 61.87 -17.65 -21.02
N PRO A 66 61.77 -18.01 -19.72
CA PRO A 66 62.22 -17.16 -18.61
C PRO A 66 63.72 -17.23 -18.27
N THR A 67 64.20 -16.17 -17.60
CA THR A 67 65.56 -16.04 -17.03
C THR A 67 65.46 -15.14 -15.78
N PRO A 68 66.26 -15.37 -14.70
CA PRO A 68 65.71 -15.31 -13.34
C PRO A 68 65.63 -13.92 -12.68
N ALA A 69 64.77 -13.85 -11.66
CA ALA A 69 64.40 -12.63 -10.95
C ALA A 69 65.54 -12.03 -10.09
N PRO A 70 65.68 -10.69 -10.06
CA PRO A 70 66.42 -9.98 -9.02
C PRO A 70 65.56 -9.85 -7.74
N THR A 71 66.20 -10.02 -6.58
CA THR A 71 65.60 -9.75 -5.25
C THR A 71 65.16 -8.27 -5.15
N PRO A 72 64.00 -7.95 -4.55
CA PRO A 72 63.47 -6.59 -4.55
C PRO A 72 64.33 -5.61 -3.73
N THR A 73 64.68 -4.48 -4.36
CA THR A 73 65.06 -3.25 -3.66
C THR A 73 63.79 -2.51 -3.26
N THR A 74 63.63 -2.18 -1.97
CA THR A 74 62.51 -1.36 -1.50
C THR A 74 62.58 0.03 -2.12
N THR A 75 61.60 0.35 -2.96
CA THR A 75 61.34 1.69 -3.47
C THR A 75 60.12 2.26 -2.76
N GLU A 76 60.23 3.49 -2.27
CA GLU A 76 59.17 4.20 -1.56
C GLU A 76 58.03 4.57 -2.54
N PRO A 77 56.74 4.26 -2.25
CA PRO A 77 55.64 4.66 -3.12
C PRO A 77 55.49 6.18 -3.18
N PRO A 78 55.17 6.78 -4.34
CA PRO A 78 54.77 8.18 -4.41
C PRO A 78 53.45 8.39 -3.65
N GLU A 79 53.27 9.57 -3.03
CA GLU A 79 52.02 9.92 -2.36
C GLU A 79 50.84 9.88 -3.34
N GLU A 80 49.94 8.92 -3.14
CA GLU A 80 48.69 8.82 -3.88
C GLU A 80 47.76 9.96 -3.46
N THR A 81 47.46 10.87 -4.38
CA THR A 81 46.60 12.02 -4.10
C THR A 81 45.17 11.55 -3.89
N VAL A 82 44.83 11.28 -2.63
CA VAL A 82 43.46 10.96 -2.19
C VAL A 82 42.50 12.08 -2.60
N VAL A 83 41.79 11.85 -3.71
CA VAL A 83 40.54 12.56 -3.98
C VAL A 83 39.64 12.35 -2.78
N ALA A 84 39.16 13.46 -2.20
CA ALA A 84 38.34 13.39 -1.01
C ALA A 84 37.10 12.53 -1.30
N ALA A 85 36.88 11.49 -0.49
CA ALA A 85 35.63 10.76 -0.55
C ALA A 85 34.49 11.76 -0.30
N GLU A 86 33.63 11.94 -1.29
CA GLU A 86 32.38 12.67 -1.10
C GLU A 86 31.60 11.98 0.01
N ASN A 87 30.93 12.76 0.88
CA ASN A 87 30.32 12.20 2.09
C ASN A 87 29.25 11.17 1.72
N VAL A 88 29.61 9.89 1.75
CA VAL A 88 28.64 8.79 1.73
C VAL A 88 27.77 8.98 2.97
N PRO A 89 26.44 9.18 2.81
CA PRO A 89 25.58 9.42 3.95
C PRO A 89 25.47 8.15 4.80
N ASP A 90 25.43 8.30 6.12
CA ASP A 90 25.27 7.18 7.04
C ASP A 90 23.90 6.49 6.83
N GLY A 91 23.91 5.27 6.28
CA GLY A 91 22.73 4.43 6.03
C GLY A 91 22.92 3.49 4.83
N GLU A 92 22.00 2.54 4.63
CA GLU A 92 22.03 1.63 3.46
C GLU A 92 21.25 2.21 2.27
N LEU A 93 21.75 2.00 1.04
CA LEU A 93 21.05 2.40 -0.19
C LEU A 93 19.87 1.47 -0.48
N ALA A 94 18.70 2.03 -0.77
CA ALA A 94 17.48 1.26 -1.02
C ALA A 94 17.57 0.35 -2.26
N ILE A 95 18.46 0.66 -3.22
CA ILE A 95 18.71 -0.20 -4.37
C ILE A 95 19.54 -1.43 -4.00
N ASP A 96 20.51 -1.29 -3.09
CA ASP A 96 21.35 -2.41 -2.65
C ASP A 96 20.55 -3.36 -1.75
N VAL A 97 19.74 -2.82 -0.84
CA VAL A 97 18.81 -3.61 -0.01
C VAL A 97 17.79 -4.36 -0.89
N LEU A 98 17.27 -3.75 -1.97
CA LEU A 98 16.41 -4.42 -2.95
C LEU A 98 17.10 -5.60 -3.65
N GLU A 99 18.42 -5.54 -3.86
CA GLU A 99 19.17 -6.66 -4.42
C GLU A 99 19.37 -7.82 -3.44
N THR A 100 19.24 -7.60 -2.13
CA THR A 100 19.16 -8.68 -1.13
C THR A 100 17.81 -9.39 -1.10
N LEU A 101 16.72 -8.74 -1.53
CA LEU A 101 15.37 -9.31 -1.45
C LEU A 101 15.18 -10.47 -2.42
N GLU A 102 14.67 -11.58 -1.89
CA GLU A 102 14.32 -12.76 -2.69
C GLU A 102 13.21 -12.43 -3.71
N VAL A 103 13.30 -13.04 -4.90
CA VAL A 103 12.34 -12.84 -5.99
C VAL A 103 11.52 -14.10 -6.21
N LYS A 104 10.22 -14.03 -5.93
CA LYS A 104 9.27 -15.17 -5.95
C LYS A 104 7.90 -14.76 -6.51
N GLY A 105 7.12 -15.74 -6.96
CA GLY A 105 5.70 -15.52 -7.29
C GLY A 105 4.87 -15.21 -6.04
N ARG A 106 3.63 -14.73 -6.23
CA ARG A 106 2.65 -14.63 -5.14
C ARG A 106 2.26 -16.03 -4.65
N ALA A 107 2.34 -16.28 -3.35
CA ALA A 107 1.70 -17.42 -2.71
C ALA A 107 0.17 -17.26 -2.71
N PRO A 108 -0.62 -18.33 -2.53
CA PRO A 108 -2.07 -18.23 -2.45
C PRO A 108 -2.53 -17.32 -1.29
N LYS A 109 -3.59 -16.52 -1.50
CA LYS A 109 -4.29 -15.76 -0.45
C LYS A 109 -5.14 -16.67 0.48
N THR A 110 -5.11 -17.99 0.29
CA THR A 110 -5.80 -18.96 1.15
C THR A 110 -5.37 -18.81 2.61
N GLY A 111 -6.33 -18.86 3.54
CA GLY A 111 -6.08 -18.69 4.98
C GLY A 111 -5.82 -17.26 5.44
N TYR A 112 -5.80 -16.27 4.54
CA TYR A 112 -5.71 -14.86 4.93
C TYR A 112 -6.97 -14.39 5.65
N ASP A 113 -6.77 -13.78 6.81
CA ASP A 113 -7.72 -12.93 7.53
C ASP A 113 -6.91 -11.78 8.16
N ARG A 114 -7.53 -10.63 8.46
CA ARG A 114 -6.83 -9.54 9.18
C ARG A 114 -6.51 -9.95 10.62
N ASP A 115 -7.33 -10.79 11.24
CA ASP A 115 -7.11 -11.33 12.59
C ASP A 115 -5.86 -12.24 12.67
N GLN A 116 -5.31 -12.67 11.52
CA GLN A 116 -3.99 -13.33 11.47
C GLN A 116 -2.81 -12.41 11.82
N PHE A 117 -3.04 -11.10 11.94
CA PHE A 117 -2.02 -10.11 12.28
C PHE A 117 -2.18 -9.56 13.72
N GLY A 118 -2.77 -10.36 14.61
CA GLY A 118 -2.86 -10.04 16.04
C GLY A 118 -3.78 -8.86 16.35
N GLN A 119 -3.50 -8.14 17.44
CA GLN A 119 -4.29 -6.97 17.81
C GLN A 119 -4.03 -5.80 16.85
N ARG A 120 -5.12 -5.29 16.25
CA ARG A 120 -5.16 -4.02 15.52
C ARG A 120 -4.82 -2.85 16.46
N TRP A 121 -3.91 -1.99 16.04
CA TRP A 121 -3.42 -0.82 16.78
C TRP A 121 -2.80 -1.15 18.16
N ALA A 122 -2.09 -2.28 18.26
CA ALA A 122 -1.44 -2.72 19.50
C ALA A 122 -0.35 -1.74 19.98
N ASP A 123 -0.31 -1.48 21.30
CA ASP A 123 0.75 -0.70 21.94
C ASP A 123 2.06 -1.52 22.03
N ILE A 124 2.72 -1.67 20.87
CA ILE A 124 3.93 -2.49 20.73
C ILE A 124 5.18 -1.86 21.37
N ASN A 125 5.18 -0.54 21.60
CA ASN A 125 6.29 0.19 22.23
C ASN A 125 6.08 0.44 23.74
N ARG A 126 4.85 0.27 24.24
CA ARG A 126 4.41 0.39 25.64
C ARG A 126 4.46 1.81 26.21
N ASN A 127 4.21 2.82 25.38
CA ASN A 127 4.04 4.22 25.81
C ASN A 127 2.64 4.48 26.44
N GLY A 128 1.69 3.56 26.27
CA GLY A 128 0.30 3.64 26.71
C GLY A 128 -0.63 4.40 25.76
N CYS A 129 -0.27 4.49 24.48
CA CYS A 129 -1.06 4.95 23.34
C CYS A 129 -1.26 3.78 22.36
N ASP A 130 -2.35 3.79 21.59
CA ASP A 130 -2.54 2.82 20.48
C ASP A 130 -1.77 3.27 19.22
N THR A 131 -1.42 2.33 18.34
CA THR A 131 -0.60 2.64 17.15
C THR A 131 -1.25 3.66 16.22
N ARG A 132 -2.59 3.64 16.05
CA ARG A 132 -3.30 4.62 15.22
C ARG A 132 -3.06 6.02 15.76
N ASN A 133 -3.01 6.19 17.07
CA ASN A 133 -2.69 7.46 17.71
C ASN A 133 -1.19 7.81 17.66
N ASP A 134 -0.27 6.85 17.77
CA ASP A 134 1.17 7.09 17.57
C ASP A 134 1.47 7.61 16.15
N ILE A 135 0.82 7.05 15.12
CA ILE A 135 1.03 7.49 13.72
C ILE A 135 0.32 8.82 13.45
N LEU A 136 -0.89 9.04 13.99
CA LEU A 136 -1.53 10.35 13.93
C LEU A 136 -0.71 11.42 14.67
N ASP A 137 -0.01 11.09 15.76
CA ASP A 137 0.91 12.03 16.38
C ASP A 137 2.17 12.24 15.53
N ARG A 138 2.79 11.19 14.99
CA ARG A 138 3.99 11.33 14.15
C ARG A 138 3.73 12.20 12.91
N ASP A 139 2.62 11.98 12.21
CA ASP A 139 2.40 12.51 10.87
C ASP A 139 1.55 13.79 10.81
N LEU A 140 0.73 14.09 11.83
CA LEU A 140 -0.07 15.32 11.85
C LEU A 140 0.68 16.51 12.45
N THR A 141 0.47 17.68 11.83
CA THR A 141 0.91 18.97 12.36
C THR A 141 -0.24 19.70 13.06
N GLY A 142 0.05 20.73 13.87
CA GLY A 142 -1.01 21.57 14.48
C GLY A 142 -1.98 20.82 15.41
N LYS A 143 -1.53 19.74 16.04
CA LYS A 143 -2.36 18.77 16.77
C LYS A 143 -3.05 19.33 18.02
N THR A 144 -4.17 18.72 18.39
CA THR A 144 -4.72 18.80 19.75
C THR A 144 -5.06 17.40 20.27
N TYR A 145 -5.12 17.23 21.60
CA TYR A 145 -5.27 15.92 22.25
C TYR A 145 -6.42 15.91 23.25
N LYS A 146 -6.94 14.71 23.53
CA LYS A 146 -8.03 14.49 24.49
C LYS A 146 -7.52 14.70 25.93
N PRO A 147 -8.10 15.62 26.71
CA PRO A 147 -7.67 15.87 28.08
C PRO A 147 -7.64 14.60 28.93
N GLY A 148 -6.58 14.43 29.71
CA GLY A 148 -6.36 13.26 30.58
C GLY A 148 -5.73 12.05 29.90
N THR A 149 -5.48 12.07 28.58
CA THR A 149 -4.87 10.93 27.86
C THR A 149 -3.33 10.95 27.76
N ARG A 150 -2.65 11.87 28.49
CA ARG A 150 -1.19 12.10 28.39
C ARG A 150 -0.73 12.35 26.95
N ASP A 151 -1.51 13.14 26.22
CA ASP A 151 -1.29 13.50 24.82
C ASP A 151 -1.24 12.31 23.83
N CYS A 152 -1.79 11.15 24.21
CA CYS A 152 -2.00 10.04 23.26
C CYS A 152 -3.13 10.34 22.25
N VAL A 153 -4.34 10.65 22.71
CA VAL A 153 -5.53 10.57 21.84
C VAL A 153 -5.70 11.85 21.03
N VAL A 154 -5.22 11.86 19.79
CA VAL A 154 -5.25 13.00 18.87
C VAL A 154 -6.69 13.34 18.47
N LEU A 155 -7.15 14.56 18.78
CA LEU A 155 -8.50 15.04 18.44
C LEU A 155 -8.54 15.84 17.15
N THR A 156 -7.48 16.59 16.83
CA THR A 156 -7.36 17.35 15.59
C THR A 156 -5.93 17.37 15.09
N GLY A 157 -5.72 17.74 13.83
CA GLY A 157 -4.43 18.08 13.25
C GLY A 157 -4.54 18.41 11.77
N THR A 158 -3.41 18.67 11.12
CA THR A 158 -3.34 18.89 9.67
C THR A 158 -2.38 17.88 9.06
N LEU A 159 -2.91 17.05 8.16
CA LEU A 159 -2.14 16.17 7.29
C LEU A 159 -1.75 16.91 6.02
N ILE A 160 -0.56 16.66 5.51
CA ILE A 160 -0.24 16.84 4.09
C ILE A 160 -0.05 15.42 3.56
N SER A 161 -1.02 14.90 2.79
CA SER A 161 -1.02 13.48 2.44
C SER A 161 0.24 13.14 1.63
N PRO A 162 1.06 12.17 2.04
CA PRO A 162 2.23 11.78 1.25
C PRO A 162 1.82 11.21 -0.12
N PHE A 163 0.61 10.66 -0.23
CA PHE A 163 0.10 10.02 -1.45
C PHE A 163 -0.39 11.00 -2.52
N THR A 164 -0.86 12.19 -2.14
CA THR A 164 -1.45 13.18 -3.07
C THR A 164 -0.81 14.57 -3.00
N ALA A 165 -0.05 14.87 -1.95
CA ALA A 165 0.41 16.21 -1.53
C ALA A 165 -0.74 17.19 -1.21
N GLU A 166 -1.96 16.69 -0.98
CA GLU A 166 -3.13 17.49 -0.65
C GLU A 166 -3.25 17.64 0.87
N THR A 167 -3.67 18.83 1.33
CA THR A 167 -3.76 19.19 2.76
C THR A 167 -5.14 18.86 3.31
N ILE A 168 -5.21 18.04 4.37
CA ILE A 168 -6.46 17.62 5.01
C ILE A 168 -6.48 18.08 6.48
N SER A 169 -7.57 18.74 6.88
CA SER A 169 -7.80 19.20 8.26
C SER A 169 -8.50 18.11 9.07
N PHE A 170 -7.73 17.25 9.72
CA PHE A 170 -8.24 16.17 10.57
C PHE A 170 -8.94 16.72 11.81
N VAL A 171 -10.18 16.25 12.03
CA VAL A 171 -10.98 16.40 13.24
C VAL A 171 -11.65 15.06 13.52
N ARG A 172 -11.24 14.40 14.61
CA ARG A 172 -11.64 13.03 14.94
C ARG A 172 -13.16 12.89 15.04
N GLY A 173 -13.71 11.99 14.24
CA GLY A 173 -15.14 11.71 14.12
C GLY A 173 -15.62 11.65 12.66
N GLU A 174 -16.88 11.25 12.50
CA GLU A 174 -17.58 10.88 11.26
C GLU A 174 -17.32 11.70 9.98
N SER A 175 -16.90 12.96 10.10
CA SER A 175 -16.71 13.87 8.97
C SER A 175 -15.34 13.77 8.31
N THR A 176 -14.28 13.42 9.06
CA THR A 176 -12.90 13.43 8.53
C THR A 176 -12.02 12.26 9.02
N SER A 177 -12.46 11.45 9.99
CA SER A 177 -11.74 10.23 10.41
C SER A 177 -11.63 9.18 9.29
N SER A 178 -12.55 9.18 8.32
CA SER A 178 -12.47 8.38 7.10
C SER A 178 -11.63 9.04 5.99
N GLU A 179 -11.42 10.37 6.04
CA GLU A 179 -10.56 11.12 5.11
C GLU A 179 -9.07 10.95 5.45
N VAL A 180 -8.72 10.77 6.73
CA VAL A 180 -7.35 10.46 7.18
C VAL A 180 -7.26 9.04 7.74
N GLN A 181 -6.71 8.13 6.94
CA GLN A 181 -6.55 6.73 7.28
C GLN A 181 -5.09 6.41 7.61
N ILE A 182 -4.87 5.34 8.36
CA ILE A 182 -3.52 4.80 8.57
C ILE A 182 -3.37 3.60 7.63
N ASP A 183 -2.48 3.72 6.65
CA ASP A 183 -2.20 2.68 5.65
C ASP A 183 -1.02 1.80 6.06
N HIS A 184 -1.09 0.53 5.64
CA HIS A 184 -0.01 -0.45 5.65
C HIS A 184 0.78 -0.33 4.35
N ASP A 185 1.93 0.35 4.38
CA ASP A 185 2.79 0.67 3.23
C ASP A 185 3.09 -0.59 2.38
N VAL A 186 3.41 -1.71 3.03
CA VAL A 186 3.21 -3.07 2.52
C VAL A 186 1.91 -3.63 3.10
N ALA A 187 0.87 -3.74 2.28
CA ALA A 187 -0.46 -4.17 2.70
C ALA A 187 -0.46 -5.59 3.31
N LEU A 188 -1.25 -5.83 4.37
CA LEU A 188 -1.28 -7.12 5.10
C LEU A 188 -1.55 -8.34 4.18
N SER A 189 -2.47 -8.19 3.22
CA SER A 189 -2.81 -9.20 2.22
C SER A 189 -1.70 -9.43 1.19
N ASP A 190 -0.95 -8.39 0.84
CA ASP A 190 0.21 -8.50 -0.03
C ASP A 190 1.35 -9.24 0.68
N ALA A 191 1.63 -8.84 1.93
CA ALA A 191 2.58 -9.51 2.81
C ALA A 191 2.23 -10.98 3.05
N TRP A 192 0.95 -11.32 3.24
CA TRP A 192 0.50 -12.72 3.34
C TRP A 192 0.87 -13.51 2.08
N GLN A 193 0.66 -12.95 0.89
CA GLN A 193 1.05 -13.58 -0.38
C GLN A 193 2.56 -13.55 -0.64
N LYS A 194 3.36 -12.87 0.20
CA LYS A 194 4.80 -12.64 0.01
C LYS A 194 5.69 -12.97 1.22
N GLY A 195 5.19 -13.79 2.15
CA GLY A 195 6.00 -14.37 3.24
C GLY A 195 5.31 -14.43 4.59
N ALA A 196 4.36 -13.53 4.90
CA ALA A 196 3.83 -13.38 6.25
C ALA A 196 3.08 -14.61 6.80
N GLN A 197 2.64 -15.56 5.95
CA GLN A 197 2.09 -16.85 6.42
C GLN A 197 3.12 -17.71 7.18
N GLN A 198 4.42 -17.45 6.97
CA GLN A 198 5.54 -18.16 7.61
C GLN A 198 6.02 -17.46 8.90
N LEU A 199 5.60 -16.21 9.13
CA LEU A 199 5.92 -15.46 10.33
C LEU A 199 5.12 -15.96 11.54
N SER A 200 5.73 -15.84 12.73
CA SER A 200 5.03 -16.05 14.00
C SER A 200 3.83 -15.10 14.15
N LEU A 201 2.93 -15.38 15.09
CA LEU A 201 1.81 -14.47 15.36
C LEU A 201 2.33 -13.12 15.88
N ASP A 202 3.29 -13.15 16.80
CA ASP A 202 3.97 -11.98 17.35
C ASP A 202 4.65 -11.15 16.25
N ASP A 203 5.31 -11.78 15.26
CA ASP A 203 5.95 -11.06 14.15
C ASP A 203 4.95 -10.46 13.17
N ARG A 204 3.78 -11.08 12.99
CA ARG A 204 2.67 -10.51 12.22
C ARG A 204 2.02 -9.34 12.96
N GLU A 205 1.84 -9.43 14.29
CA GLU A 205 1.37 -8.31 15.10
C GLU A 205 2.37 -7.15 15.10
N ARG A 206 3.67 -7.43 15.15
CA ARG A 206 4.73 -6.43 14.94
C ARG A 206 4.61 -5.81 13.55
N PHE A 207 4.55 -6.61 12.49
CA PHE A 207 4.44 -6.12 11.10
C PHE A 207 3.23 -5.21 10.86
N ALA A 208 2.09 -5.51 11.47
CA ALA A 208 0.86 -4.72 11.33
C ALA A 208 0.82 -3.46 12.21
N ASN A 209 1.71 -3.33 13.20
CA ASN A 209 1.77 -2.19 14.11
C ASN A 209 3.13 -1.45 14.08
N ASP A 210 4.05 -1.82 13.18
CA ASP A 210 5.37 -1.19 13.04
C ASP A 210 5.25 0.20 12.37
N PRO A 211 5.70 1.30 13.01
CA PRO A 211 5.75 2.61 12.38
C PRO A 211 6.54 2.67 11.07
N LEU A 212 7.48 1.75 10.83
CA LEU A 212 8.14 1.63 9.52
C LEU A 212 7.16 1.21 8.40
N ASN A 213 6.16 0.37 8.72
CA ASN A 213 5.13 -0.08 7.77
C ASN A 213 3.86 0.78 7.76
N LEU A 214 3.80 1.86 8.57
CA LEU A 214 2.59 2.66 8.75
C LEU A 214 2.79 4.14 8.41
N LEU A 215 1.79 4.73 7.73
CA LEU A 215 1.71 6.15 7.34
C LEU A 215 0.27 6.66 7.52
N ALA A 216 0.10 7.91 7.96
CA ALA A 216 -1.17 8.63 7.80
C ALA A 216 -1.30 9.16 6.37
N VAL A 217 -2.41 8.84 5.71
CA VAL A 217 -2.64 9.11 4.28
C VAL A 217 -4.08 9.55 4.03
N ASP A 218 -4.35 10.12 2.84
CA ASP A 218 -5.74 10.34 2.44
C ASP A 218 -6.45 9.00 2.15
N GLY A 219 -7.64 8.83 2.73
CA GLY A 219 -8.42 7.60 2.63
C GLY A 219 -8.83 7.23 1.20
N SER A 220 -8.96 8.23 0.33
CA SER A 220 -9.28 8.03 -1.09
C SER A 220 -8.17 7.27 -1.82
N SER A 221 -6.90 7.61 -1.54
CA SER A 221 -5.73 6.94 -2.13
C SER A 221 -5.49 5.58 -1.48
N ASN A 222 -5.75 5.44 -0.18
CA ASN A 222 -5.69 4.15 0.52
C ASN A 222 -6.66 3.12 -0.12
N ALA A 223 -7.93 3.52 -0.31
CA ALA A 223 -8.93 2.68 -0.95
C ALA A 223 -8.57 2.32 -2.41
N GLN A 224 -7.91 3.21 -3.15
CA GLN A 224 -7.39 2.94 -4.50
C GLN A 224 -6.16 2.02 -4.52
N LYS A 225 -5.34 2.02 -3.46
CA LYS A 225 -4.18 1.14 -3.29
C LYS A 225 -4.61 -0.28 -2.92
N GLY A 226 -5.43 -0.40 -1.87
CA GLY A 226 -5.92 -1.70 -1.35
C GLY A 226 -4.79 -2.71 -1.11
N ASP A 227 -4.93 -3.90 -1.69
CA ASP A 227 -3.95 -5.00 -1.64
C ASP A 227 -2.76 -4.82 -2.62
N GLY A 228 -2.65 -3.67 -3.30
CA GLY A 228 -1.68 -3.42 -4.37
C GLY A 228 -0.23 -3.24 -3.89
N ASP A 229 0.72 -3.77 -4.66
CA ASP A 229 2.16 -3.53 -4.51
C ASP A 229 2.67 -2.40 -5.43
N ALA A 230 3.95 -2.06 -5.34
CA ALA A 230 4.59 -1.03 -6.17
C ALA A 230 4.50 -1.24 -7.71
N ALA A 231 4.18 -2.45 -8.20
CA ALA A 231 3.89 -2.69 -9.62
C ALA A 231 2.40 -2.51 -9.96
N THR A 232 1.53 -2.62 -8.96
CA THR A 232 0.07 -2.47 -9.07
C THR A 232 -0.38 -1.03 -8.88
N TRP A 233 0.20 -0.32 -7.89
CA TRP A 233 -0.19 1.03 -7.50
C TRP A 233 1.01 1.86 -7.00
N LEU A 234 1.02 3.16 -7.34
CA LEU A 234 2.02 4.13 -6.87
C LEU A 234 1.36 5.48 -6.55
N PRO A 235 1.80 6.19 -5.50
CA PRO A 235 1.33 7.53 -5.14
C PRO A 235 1.14 8.51 -6.31
N LYS A 236 0.03 9.25 -6.31
CA LYS A 236 -0.22 10.37 -7.25
C LYS A 236 0.88 11.42 -7.13
N ASN A 237 1.28 11.72 -5.90
CA ASN A 237 2.42 12.56 -5.55
C ASN A 237 3.74 11.90 -6.00
N LYS A 238 4.37 12.46 -7.05
CA LYS A 238 5.57 11.85 -7.65
C LYS A 238 6.82 12.00 -6.80
N SER A 239 6.97 13.07 -6.00
CA SER A 239 8.17 13.28 -5.18
C SER A 239 8.28 12.28 -4.02
N PHE A 240 7.15 11.82 -3.47
CA PHE A 240 7.14 10.81 -2.40
C PHE A 240 7.43 9.38 -2.89
N ARG A 241 7.38 9.11 -4.20
CA ARG A 241 7.52 7.73 -4.73
C ARG A 241 8.84 7.05 -4.34
N CYS A 242 9.92 7.80 -4.21
CA CYS A 242 11.22 7.27 -3.81
C CYS A 242 11.25 6.80 -2.35
N GLU A 243 10.68 7.61 -1.45
CA GLU A 243 10.50 7.21 -0.05
C GLU A 243 9.52 6.03 0.07
N TYR A 244 8.39 6.07 -0.64
CA TYR A 244 7.39 4.99 -0.68
C TYR A 244 7.97 3.63 -1.06
N VAL A 245 8.83 3.57 -2.10
CA VAL A 245 9.42 2.27 -2.50
C VAL A 245 10.61 1.87 -1.63
N ALA A 246 11.39 2.82 -1.12
CA ALA A 246 12.46 2.55 -0.15
C ALA A 246 11.91 2.02 1.18
N ARG A 247 10.77 2.56 1.63
CA ARG A 247 10.05 2.11 2.82
C ARG A 247 9.54 0.68 2.66
N GLN A 248 8.88 0.35 1.54
CA GLN A 248 8.51 -1.03 1.21
C GLN A 248 9.71 -1.99 1.19
N VAL A 249 10.85 -1.59 0.63
CA VAL A 249 12.09 -2.39 0.65
C VAL A 249 12.56 -2.64 2.09
N SER A 250 12.56 -1.60 2.92
CA SER A 250 12.96 -1.66 4.34
C SER A 250 12.06 -2.61 5.14
N VAL A 251 10.74 -2.49 4.96
CA VAL A 251 9.74 -3.38 5.57
C VAL A 251 9.95 -4.82 5.14
N LYS A 252 10.12 -5.07 3.83
CA LYS A 252 10.29 -6.43 3.30
C LYS A 252 11.58 -7.06 3.80
N ALA A 253 12.69 -6.31 3.84
CA ALA A 253 13.95 -6.78 4.42
C ALA A 253 13.81 -7.12 5.91
N LYS A 254 13.26 -6.20 6.71
CA LYS A 254 13.06 -6.37 8.17
C LYS A 254 12.23 -7.61 8.53
N TYR A 255 11.25 -7.97 7.68
CA TYR A 255 10.33 -9.09 7.92
C TYR A 255 10.57 -10.32 7.02
N ASN A 256 11.72 -10.40 6.33
CA ASN A 256 12.07 -11.49 5.40
C ASN A 256 10.96 -11.80 4.37
N LEU A 257 10.28 -10.76 3.88
CA LEU A 257 9.27 -10.87 2.83
C LEU A 257 9.92 -10.73 1.45
N TRP A 258 9.40 -11.45 0.46
CA TRP A 258 9.90 -11.41 -0.90
C TRP A 258 9.21 -10.34 -1.76
N VAL A 259 9.78 -10.09 -2.93
CA VAL A 259 9.19 -9.30 -4.01
C VAL A 259 8.83 -10.19 -5.20
N THR A 260 7.85 -9.78 -6.00
CA THR A 260 7.67 -10.35 -7.34
C THR A 260 8.65 -9.74 -8.34
N SER A 261 8.91 -10.41 -9.46
CA SER A 261 9.78 -9.85 -10.51
C SER A 261 9.26 -8.49 -11.02
N ALA A 262 7.94 -8.36 -11.20
CA ALA A 262 7.32 -7.10 -11.65
C ALA A 262 7.46 -5.99 -10.61
N GLU A 263 7.24 -6.31 -9.33
CA GLU A 263 7.43 -5.41 -8.19
C GLU A 263 8.88 -4.96 -8.04
N LYS A 264 9.86 -5.87 -8.13
CA LYS A 264 11.28 -5.52 -8.14
C LYS A 264 11.60 -4.56 -9.28
N THR A 265 11.19 -4.87 -10.52
CA THR A 265 11.35 -3.97 -11.67
C THR A 265 10.70 -2.60 -11.44
N ALA A 266 9.50 -2.54 -10.86
CA ALA A 266 8.84 -1.28 -10.55
C ALA A 266 9.61 -0.44 -9.51
N ILE A 267 10.10 -1.08 -8.43
CA ILE A 267 10.92 -0.43 -7.41
C ILE A 267 12.25 0.05 -8.01
N SER A 268 12.99 -0.80 -8.73
CA SER A 268 14.25 -0.44 -9.40
C SER A 268 14.07 0.74 -10.36
N ASN A 269 12.98 0.77 -11.14
CA ASN A 269 12.67 1.86 -12.06
C ASN A 269 12.39 3.19 -11.32
N ILE A 270 11.77 3.16 -10.14
CA ILE A 270 11.57 4.35 -9.32
C ILE A 270 12.91 4.80 -8.70
N LEU A 271 13.64 3.89 -8.05
CA LEU A 271 14.93 4.20 -7.41
C LEU A 271 15.99 4.72 -8.40
N GLY A 272 15.98 4.24 -9.65
CA GLY A 272 16.84 4.75 -10.73
C GLY A 272 16.61 6.22 -11.09
N ASN A 273 15.48 6.83 -10.66
CA ASN A 273 15.20 8.26 -10.81
C ASN A 273 15.55 9.09 -9.55
N CYS A 274 16.08 8.45 -8.50
CA CYS A 274 16.49 9.08 -7.23
C CYS A 274 17.75 8.38 -6.67
N PRO A 275 18.91 8.53 -7.35
CA PRO A 275 20.18 8.01 -6.85
C PRO A 275 20.51 8.61 -5.47
N GLY A 276 21.01 7.78 -4.56
CA GLY A 276 21.25 8.16 -3.16
C GLY A 276 20.04 8.01 -2.23
N GLN A 277 18.89 7.51 -2.71
CA GLN A 277 17.76 7.16 -1.83
C GLN A 277 18.16 6.03 -0.86
N LEU A 278 18.23 6.37 0.42
CA LEU A 278 18.47 5.41 1.52
C LEU A 278 17.18 4.68 1.91
N VAL A 279 17.33 3.53 2.58
CA VAL A 279 16.24 2.95 3.39
C VAL A 279 15.96 3.82 4.62
N PRO A 280 14.69 4.01 5.02
CA PRO A 280 14.39 4.50 6.37
C PRO A 280 14.84 3.49 7.44
N GLU A 281 15.85 3.86 8.22
CA GLU A 281 16.45 3.03 9.27
C GLU A 281 15.41 2.40 10.22
N PRO A 282 15.41 1.07 10.43
CA PRO A 282 14.48 0.40 11.32
C PRO A 282 14.73 0.82 12.77
N SER A 283 13.89 1.73 13.28
CA SER A 283 14.24 2.64 14.37
C SER A 283 14.56 1.96 15.71
N GLY A 284 15.84 1.62 15.92
CA GLY A 284 16.41 1.10 17.18
C GLY A 284 15.92 -0.28 17.63
N ILE A 285 14.88 -0.82 17.01
CA ILE A 285 14.31 -2.14 17.29
C ILE A 285 14.49 -3.02 16.06
N THR A 286 15.73 -3.50 15.88
CA THR A 286 15.96 -4.80 15.26
C THR A 286 15.55 -5.87 16.28
N PRO A 287 14.43 -6.59 16.08
CA PRO A 287 14.37 -7.93 16.64
C PRO A 287 15.52 -8.71 15.97
N THR A 288 16.40 -9.32 16.78
CA THR A 288 17.19 -10.43 16.25
C THR A 288 16.20 -11.54 15.95
N LEU A 289 15.76 -11.63 14.70
CA LEU A 289 15.04 -12.77 14.17
C LEU A 289 16.03 -13.94 14.19
N ASP A 290 16.05 -14.67 15.31
CA ASP A 290 17.04 -15.70 15.57
C ASP A 290 16.90 -16.79 14.47
N PRO A 291 17.94 -17.04 13.65
CA PRO A 291 17.84 -18.00 12.56
C PRO A 291 17.47 -19.42 13.02
N ALA A 292 17.62 -19.73 14.31
CA ALA A 292 17.18 -20.98 14.91
C ALA A 292 15.65 -21.16 14.95
N ASP A 293 14.87 -20.10 15.24
CA ASP A 293 13.40 -20.19 15.30
C ASP A 293 12.78 -20.29 13.91
N MET A 294 13.32 -19.54 12.94
CA MET A 294 12.91 -19.60 11.52
C MET A 294 13.16 -20.97 10.87
N GLN A 295 14.05 -21.81 11.43
CA GLN A 295 14.34 -23.16 10.92
C GLN A 295 13.54 -24.27 11.63
N GLN A 296 12.99 -24.03 12.83
CA GLN A 296 12.37 -25.11 13.62
C GLN A 296 10.99 -25.54 13.10
N THR A 297 10.27 -24.62 12.44
CA THR A 297 8.96 -24.87 11.82
C THR A 297 9.05 -25.71 10.53
N ALA A 298 10.23 -25.89 9.94
CA ALA A 298 10.45 -26.71 8.74
C ALA A 298 10.44 -28.24 8.99
N THR A 299 9.89 -28.70 10.11
CA THR A 299 9.75 -30.14 10.42
C THR A 299 8.50 -30.72 9.76
N THR A 300 8.65 -31.77 8.95
CA THR A 300 7.56 -32.33 8.14
C THR A 300 6.45 -33.00 8.95
N GLU A 301 5.30 -32.34 9.08
CA GLU A 301 4.05 -33.04 9.39
C GLU A 301 3.53 -33.78 8.13
N PRO A 302 3.13 -35.07 8.21
CA PRO A 302 2.67 -35.82 7.05
C PRO A 302 1.38 -35.25 6.45
N SER A 303 1.40 -34.94 5.15
CA SER A 303 0.25 -34.44 4.39
C SER A 303 -0.98 -35.35 4.57
N ALA A 304 -2.02 -34.83 5.22
CA ALA A 304 -3.30 -35.52 5.36
C ALA A 304 -3.95 -35.68 3.96
N PRO A 305 -4.56 -36.84 3.64
CA PRO A 305 -5.09 -37.11 2.31
C PRO A 305 -6.23 -36.14 1.97
N ALA A 306 -6.12 -35.52 0.79
CA ALA A 306 -6.98 -34.42 0.38
C ALA A 306 -8.49 -34.77 0.42
N PRO A 307 -9.36 -33.87 0.93
CA PRO A 307 -10.80 -34.03 0.80
C PRO A 307 -11.20 -33.99 -0.68
N LYS A 308 -12.25 -34.74 -1.04
CA LYS A 308 -12.78 -34.77 -2.41
C LYS A 308 -13.27 -33.39 -2.85
N PRO A 309 -13.16 -33.04 -4.15
CA PRO A 309 -13.53 -31.71 -4.63
C PRO A 309 -15.01 -31.41 -4.38
N SER A 310 -15.27 -30.42 -3.53
CA SER A 310 -16.54 -29.71 -3.53
C SER A 310 -16.56 -28.73 -4.70
N THR A 311 -17.67 -28.62 -5.41
CA THR A 311 -17.83 -27.66 -6.50
C THR A 311 -17.77 -26.24 -5.95
N ALA A 312 -16.86 -25.41 -6.47
CA ALA A 312 -16.83 -23.99 -6.16
C ALA A 312 -18.11 -23.30 -6.68
N PRO A 313 -18.65 -22.29 -5.96
CA PRO A 313 -19.59 -21.33 -6.54
C PRO A 313 -18.97 -20.58 -7.74
N PRO A 314 -19.77 -20.04 -8.66
CA PRO A 314 -19.28 -19.11 -9.68
C PRO A 314 -18.68 -17.84 -9.03
N PRO A 315 -17.81 -17.09 -9.74
CA PRO A 315 -17.26 -15.84 -9.24
C PRO A 315 -18.36 -14.83 -8.93
N ALA A 316 -18.13 -13.97 -7.93
CA ALA A 316 -19.02 -12.86 -7.61
C ALA A 316 -18.87 -11.72 -8.63
N ASP A 317 -20.01 -11.18 -9.07
CA ASP A 317 -20.08 -10.01 -9.94
C ASP A 317 -19.71 -8.70 -9.22
N ALA A 318 -19.61 -7.62 -10.01
CA ALA A 318 -19.38 -6.24 -9.54
C ALA A 318 -20.56 -5.74 -8.65
N PRO A 319 -20.41 -4.61 -7.91
CA PRO A 319 -21.10 -4.41 -6.64
C PRO A 319 -22.63 -4.34 -6.77
N ALA A 320 -23.31 -5.17 -5.98
CA ALA A 320 -24.75 -5.07 -5.77
C ALA A 320 -25.07 -3.97 -4.74
N GLU A 321 -25.92 -3.01 -5.11
CA GLU A 321 -26.59 -2.19 -4.10
C GLU A 321 -27.50 -3.08 -3.23
N GLY A 322 -27.52 -2.80 -1.92
CA GLY A 322 -28.33 -3.56 -0.95
C GLY A 322 -27.64 -4.72 -0.24
N VAL A 323 -26.30 -4.83 -0.32
CA VAL A 323 -25.53 -5.63 0.64
C VAL A 323 -25.86 -5.17 2.07
N TYR A 324 -26.15 -6.12 2.95
CA TYR A 324 -26.51 -5.89 4.35
C TYR A 324 -25.86 -6.94 5.23
N TYR A 325 -25.19 -6.49 6.29
CA TYR A 325 -24.70 -7.34 7.38
C TYR A 325 -25.51 -7.03 8.63
N ALA A 326 -25.94 -8.05 9.37
CA ALA A 326 -26.68 -7.89 10.61
C ALA A 326 -25.79 -7.33 11.73
N ASN A 327 -24.51 -7.72 11.75
CA ASN A 327 -23.49 -7.29 12.70
C ASN A 327 -22.07 -7.54 12.16
N CYS A 328 -21.04 -7.02 12.84
CA CYS A 328 -19.65 -7.11 12.42
C CYS A 328 -19.04 -8.52 12.33
N SER A 329 -19.58 -9.51 13.04
CA SER A 329 -19.14 -10.90 12.85
C SER A 329 -19.53 -11.45 11.47
N GLU A 330 -20.61 -10.95 10.88
CA GLU A 330 -21.06 -11.33 9.54
C GLU A 330 -20.27 -10.59 8.46
N ALA A 331 -19.99 -9.29 8.66
CA ALA A 331 -19.14 -8.50 7.77
C ALA A 331 -17.70 -9.07 7.70
N ARG A 332 -17.10 -9.44 8.84
CA ARG A 332 -15.79 -10.12 8.89
C ARG A 332 -15.84 -11.51 8.25
N ALA A 333 -16.85 -12.33 8.56
CA ALA A 333 -17.02 -13.66 7.94
C ALA A 333 -17.27 -13.61 6.41
N ALA A 334 -17.76 -12.50 5.89
CA ALA A 334 -17.90 -12.25 4.45
C ALA A 334 -16.62 -11.68 3.79
N GLY A 335 -15.55 -11.40 4.57
CA GLY A 335 -14.33 -10.77 4.08
C GLY A 335 -14.48 -9.29 3.71
N ALA A 336 -15.52 -8.63 4.20
CA ALA A 336 -15.92 -7.28 3.81
C ALA A 336 -15.66 -6.20 4.87
N ALA A 337 -15.04 -6.55 6.00
CA ALA A 337 -14.66 -5.61 7.06
C ALA A 337 -13.15 -5.30 7.05
N PRO A 338 -12.72 -4.09 7.47
CA PRO A 338 -13.55 -2.96 7.90
C PRO A 338 -14.39 -2.37 6.76
N LEU A 339 -15.58 -1.86 7.11
CA LEU A 339 -16.52 -1.22 6.17
C LEU A 339 -16.40 0.30 6.33
N TYR A 340 -16.17 1.02 5.23
CA TYR A 340 -16.04 2.47 5.25
C TYR A 340 -17.38 3.18 4.98
N LYS A 341 -17.58 4.35 5.58
CA LYS A 341 -18.83 5.13 5.50
C LYS A 341 -19.17 5.52 4.05
N GLY A 342 -20.12 4.79 3.47
CA GLY A 342 -20.57 4.94 2.08
C GLY A 342 -20.49 3.64 1.28
N GLU A 343 -19.80 2.61 1.77
CA GLU A 343 -19.68 1.31 1.11
C GLU A 343 -20.93 0.42 1.29
N PRO A 344 -21.23 -0.49 0.34
CA PRO A 344 -22.30 -1.47 0.49
C PRO A 344 -22.13 -2.32 1.76
N GLY A 345 -23.14 -2.28 2.63
CA GLY A 345 -23.13 -2.99 3.92
C GLY A 345 -22.70 -2.15 5.13
N TYR A 346 -22.11 -0.96 4.93
CA TYR A 346 -21.83 -0.03 6.02
C TYR A 346 -23.10 0.35 6.79
N ARG A 347 -23.02 0.41 8.12
CA ARG A 347 -24.09 0.91 9.00
C ARG A 347 -23.49 1.66 10.19
N GLU A 348 -24.02 2.83 10.48
CA GLU A 348 -23.70 3.65 11.67
C GLU A 348 -23.81 2.84 12.98
N GLY A 349 -24.86 2.01 13.14
CA GLY A 349 -24.99 1.08 14.28
C GLY A 349 -24.02 -0.12 14.29
N MET A 350 -22.95 -0.09 13.49
CA MET A 350 -21.81 -1.02 13.49
C MET A 350 -20.46 -0.27 13.57
N ASP A 351 -20.48 1.05 13.57
CA ASP A 351 -19.38 1.96 13.90
C ASP A 351 -19.52 2.32 15.39
N GLY A 352 -18.52 1.94 16.20
CA GLY A 352 -18.63 1.94 17.66
C GLY A 352 -18.27 3.27 18.32
N ASP A 353 -17.38 4.03 17.69
CA ASP A 353 -16.84 5.32 18.15
C ASP A 353 -17.14 6.49 17.19
N LEU A 354 -17.89 6.22 16.12
CA LEU A 354 -18.41 7.19 15.14
C LEU A 354 -17.28 7.90 14.40
N ASP A 355 -16.35 7.11 13.87
CA ASP A 355 -15.17 7.54 13.12
C ASP A 355 -15.31 7.33 11.59
N GLY A 356 -16.38 6.66 11.14
CA GLY A 356 -16.65 6.37 9.74
C GLY A 356 -16.10 5.02 9.27
N ILE A 357 -15.53 4.21 10.18
CA ILE A 357 -15.05 2.85 9.91
C ILE A 357 -15.86 1.86 10.77
N ALA A 358 -16.90 1.26 10.17
CA ALA A 358 -17.67 0.23 10.83
C ALA A 358 -16.86 -1.08 10.88
N CYS A 359 -16.97 -1.79 12.01
CA CYS A 359 -16.34 -3.10 12.21
C CYS A 359 -14.79 -3.12 12.15
N GLU A 360 -14.12 -2.07 12.65
CA GLU A 360 -12.67 -2.00 12.98
C GLU A 360 -12.09 -3.33 13.50
#